data_AF-A0A3Q8ZYU0-F1
#
_entry.id   AF-A0A3Q8ZYU0-F1
#
_cell.length_a   1.000
_cell.length_b   1.000
_cell.length_c   1.000
_cell.angle_alpha   90.00
_cell.angle_beta   90.00
_cell.angle_gamma   90.00
#
_symmetry.space_group_name_H-M   'P 1'
#
loop_
_entity.id
_entity.type
_entity.pdbx_description
1 polymer ?
#
loop_
_entity_poly.entity_id
_entity_poly.type
_entity_poly.pdbx_seq_one_letter_code
_entity_poly.pdbx_strand_id
1 'polypeptide(L)'
;MSLMRPIAQIACLALAAAVLITAQGAVAGSQYVILSTEPLVDELPPGKIFVPSDVINVPAGAVVTLLGEDGSVNPISGPAALVVTEDALTSDSPQRASDGQAGPSSLALIASLLTNERRRTESIGSARTTADQSTPSGLDDPWAISIEESAPGCIRNGEVILARRGIGESAVFSVQFRGGPSLNGLVWSAGKPTYSLPNPIPAGAKSFVVETTKTSALIEIKVFPQNAALENRLEVLGWMVSSGCKRQALAFVRQLVTRQQ
;
A
#
# COMPACT_ATOMS: atom_id res chain seq x y z
N MET A 1 18.32 -90.64 21.39
CA MET A 1 17.94 -90.24 20.02
C MET A 1 17.19 -88.92 20.15
N SER A 2 17.88 -87.78 20.24
CA SER A 2 18.48 -86.99 19.17
C SER A 2 17.45 -86.44 18.18
N LEU A 3 17.27 -85.10 18.24
CA LEU A 3 16.99 -84.13 17.16
C LEU A 3 16.53 -82.82 17.86
N MET A 4 17.46 -81.94 18.25
CA MET A 4 17.96 -80.77 17.48
C MET A 4 16.89 -79.70 17.15
N ARG A 5 17.07 -78.52 17.77
CA ARG A 5 16.66 -77.15 17.38
C ARG A 5 16.99 -76.86 15.89
N PRO A 6 16.57 -75.75 15.20
CA PRO A 6 16.26 -74.36 15.66
C PRO A 6 15.03 -73.75 14.91
N ILE A 7 14.60 -72.47 14.99
CA ILE A 7 15.17 -71.22 14.45
C ILE A 7 14.20 -70.07 14.84
N ALA A 8 14.79 -68.92 15.15
CA ALA A 8 14.15 -67.65 15.48
C ALA A 8 13.30 -67.07 14.33
N GLN A 9 12.19 -66.39 14.66
CA GLN A 9 11.67 -65.31 13.82
C GLN A 9 11.32 -64.11 14.70
N ILE A 10 12.22 -63.13 14.64
CA ILE A 10 12.07 -61.76 15.13
C ILE A 10 11.06 -61.10 14.19
N ALA A 11 9.85 -60.85 14.67
CA ALA A 11 8.87 -60.04 13.96
C ALA A 11 9.20 -58.55 14.18
N CYS A 12 10.15 -58.03 13.41
CA CYS A 12 10.28 -56.60 13.16
C CYS A 12 9.12 -56.16 12.27
N LEU A 13 8.02 -55.72 12.86
CA LEU A 13 6.99 -54.97 12.14
C LEU A 13 7.34 -53.49 12.21
N ALA A 14 7.92 -53.02 11.11
CA ALA A 14 8.28 -51.63 10.88
C ALA A 14 7.02 -50.76 10.94
N LEU A 15 7.02 -49.80 11.86
CA LEU A 15 6.03 -48.75 11.97
C LEU A 15 6.28 -47.74 10.84
N ALA A 16 5.68 -47.96 9.67
CA ALA A 16 5.66 -46.97 8.60
C ALA A 16 4.64 -45.88 8.98
N ALA A 17 5.09 -44.88 9.73
CA ALA A 17 4.35 -43.64 9.90
C ALA A 17 4.34 -42.90 8.56
N ALA A 18 3.30 -43.14 7.76
CA ALA A 18 2.99 -42.32 6.60
C ALA A 18 2.61 -40.92 7.10
N VAL A 19 3.57 -40.00 7.08
CA VAL A 19 3.32 -38.57 7.24
C VAL A 19 2.52 -38.16 6.00
N LEU A 20 1.20 -38.17 6.12
CA LEU A 20 0.30 -37.47 5.22
C LEU A 20 0.60 -35.97 5.39
N ILE A 21 1.52 -35.45 4.59
CA ILE A 21 1.54 -34.02 4.29
C ILE A 21 0.27 -33.79 3.48
N THR A 22 -0.82 -33.48 4.18
CA THR A 22 -2.01 -32.92 3.54
C THR A 22 -1.59 -31.57 2.98
N ALA A 23 -1.08 -31.57 1.75
CA ALA A 23 -1.14 -30.38 0.92
C ALA A 23 -2.62 -30.02 0.85
N GLN A 24 -3.02 -29.04 1.65
CA GLN A 24 -4.35 -28.44 1.55
C GLN A 24 -4.38 -27.72 0.21
N GLY A 25 -4.68 -28.49 -0.84
CA GLY A 25 -4.91 -27.97 -2.17
C GLY A 25 -6.29 -27.35 -2.17
N ALA A 26 -6.35 -26.05 -1.93
CA ALA A 26 -7.53 -25.26 -2.20
C ALA A 26 -7.11 -23.80 -2.47
N VAL A 27 -7.58 -23.27 -3.59
CA VAL A 27 -7.95 -21.86 -3.83
C VAL A 27 -6.79 -20.87 -4.11
N ALA A 28 -6.77 -20.10 -5.22
CA ALA A 28 -6.29 -18.65 -5.26
C ALA A 28 -5.33 -17.87 -6.29
N GLY A 29 -5.76 -17.25 -7.44
CA GLY A 29 -5.25 -16.65 -8.71
C GLY A 29 -5.39 -15.20 -8.76
N SER A 30 -4.53 -14.72 -7.93
CA SER A 30 -4.33 -13.35 -7.69
C SER A 30 -2.84 -13.23 -7.76
N GLN A 31 -2.37 -12.33 -8.62
CA GLN A 31 -1.06 -11.78 -8.40
C GLN A 31 -1.08 -11.04 -7.07
N TYR A 32 0.03 -11.08 -6.34
CA TYR A 32 0.20 -10.34 -5.10
C TYR A 32 1.39 -9.40 -5.22
N VAL A 33 1.32 -8.24 -4.59
CA VAL A 33 2.49 -7.37 -4.36
C VAL A 33 2.75 -7.25 -2.87
N ILE A 34 4.02 -7.32 -2.47
CA ILE A 34 4.43 -7.05 -1.09
C ILE A 34 4.32 -5.54 -0.83
N LEU A 35 3.52 -5.15 0.16
CA LEU A 35 3.46 -3.77 0.67
C LEU A 35 4.53 -3.51 1.74
N SER A 36 4.70 -4.44 2.67
CA SER A 36 5.70 -4.37 3.74
C SER A 36 6.14 -5.75 4.22
N THR A 37 7.32 -5.80 4.83
CA THR A 37 7.87 -6.98 5.52
C THR A 37 8.57 -6.53 6.79
N GLU A 38 8.19 -7.09 7.94
CA GLU A 38 8.69 -6.71 9.26
C GLU A 38 9.14 -7.96 10.07
N PRO A 39 10.41 -8.07 10.50
CA PRO A 39 11.55 -7.24 10.09
C PRO A 39 11.85 -7.41 8.59
N LEU A 40 12.70 -6.54 8.03
CA LEU A 40 13.08 -6.63 6.61
C LEU A 40 13.73 -8.00 6.31
N VAL A 41 13.28 -8.61 5.21
CA VAL A 41 13.80 -9.88 4.67
C VAL A 41 14.15 -9.65 3.20
N ASP A 42 15.40 -9.90 2.82
CA ASP A 42 15.93 -9.57 1.50
C ASP A 42 15.20 -10.31 0.35
N GLU A 43 14.70 -11.52 0.61
CA GLU A 43 13.94 -12.32 -0.35
C GLU A 43 12.48 -11.84 -0.52
N LEU A 44 11.99 -11.03 0.41
CA LEU A 44 10.62 -10.50 0.46
C LEU A 44 10.60 -8.96 0.51
N PRO A 45 11.22 -8.25 -0.45
CA PRO A 45 11.26 -6.80 -0.44
C PRO A 45 9.90 -6.20 -0.88
N PRO A 46 9.52 -5.01 -0.35
CA PRO A 46 8.38 -4.26 -0.86
C PRO A 46 8.45 -4.03 -2.37
N GLY A 47 7.32 -4.23 -3.03
CA GLY A 47 7.19 -4.16 -4.48
C GLY A 47 7.50 -5.47 -5.22
N LYS A 48 7.91 -6.54 -4.54
CA LYS A 48 7.99 -7.87 -5.17
C LYS A 48 6.59 -8.34 -5.56
N ILE A 49 6.44 -8.80 -6.81
CA ILE A 49 5.22 -9.40 -7.33
C ILE A 49 5.35 -10.92 -7.22
N PHE A 50 4.28 -11.58 -6.80
CA PHE A 50 4.10 -13.02 -6.90
C PHE A 50 2.96 -13.32 -7.86
N VAL A 51 3.14 -14.34 -8.69
CA VAL A 51 2.15 -14.82 -9.67
C VAL A 51 1.71 -16.24 -9.33
N PRO A 52 0.62 -16.76 -9.91
CA PRO A 52 0.21 -18.14 -9.72
C PRO A 52 1.36 -19.14 -9.88
N SER A 53 1.40 -20.13 -8.99
CA SER A 53 2.47 -21.12 -8.76
C SER A 53 3.71 -20.65 -8.00
N ASP A 54 3.85 -19.35 -7.70
CA ASP A 54 4.93 -18.89 -6.84
C ASP A 54 4.71 -19.35 -5.39
N VAL A 55 5.81 -19.57 -4.67
CA VAL A 55 5.79 -19.89 -3.23
C VAL A 55 6.31 -18.69 -2.44
N ILE A 56 5.45 -18.17 -1.56
CA ILE A 56 5.76 -17.13 -0.60
C ILE A 56 6.23 -17.80 0.69
N ASN A 57 7.53 -17.78 0.92
CA ASN A 57 8.14 -18.30 2.15
C ASN A 57 8.32 -17.15 3.14
N VAL A 58 7.56 -17.15 4.23
CA VAL A 58 7.66 -16.17 5.31
C VAL A 58 8.44 -16.80 6.47
N PRO A 59 9.64 -16.29 6.82
CA PRO A 59 10.44 -16.85 7.89
C PRO A 59 9.82 -16.62 9.27
N ALA A 60 10.22 -17.42 10.26
CA ALA A 60 9.74 -17.28 11.63
C ALA A 60 10.04 -15.88 12.19
N GLY A 61 9.05 -15.27 12.83
CA GLY A 61 9.16 -13.92 13.40
C GLY A 61 9.03 -12.78 12.40
N ALA A 62 8.79 -13.07 11.11
CA ALA A 62 8.45 -12.07 10.11
C ALA A 62 6.94 -11.97 9.86
N VAL A 63 6.48 -10.76 9.54
CA VAL A 63 5.13 -10.47 9.06
C VAL A 63 5.24 -9.81 7.69
N VAL A 64 4.58 -10.37 6.69
CA VAL A 64 4.53 -9.83 5.32
C VAL A 64 3.11 -9.36 5.02
N THR A 65 2.95 -8.11 4.60
CA THR A 65 1.65 -7.58 4.15
C THR A 65 1.55 -7.66 2.64
N LEU A 66 0.60 -8.44 2.13
CA LEU A 66 0.33 -8.59 0.69
C LEU A 66 -0.88 -7.75 0.26
N LEU A 67 -0.83 -7.21 -0.95
CA LEU A 67 -1.98 -6.64 -1.67
C LEU A 67 -2.29 -7.53 -2.89
N GLY A 68 -3.51 -8.06 -2.94
CA GLY A 68 -3.99 -8.90 -4.05
C GLY A 68 -4.64 -8.10 -5.19
N GLU A 69 -4.81 -8.76 -6.35
CA GLU A 69 -5.56 -8.23 -7.51
C GLU A 69 -7.03 -7.92 -7.22
N ASP A 70 -7.59 -8.50 -6.18
CA ASP A 70 -8.95 -8.25 -5.69
C ASP A 70 -9.04 -7.01 -4.77
N GLY A 71 -7.90 -6.41 -4.40
CA GLY A 71 -7.82 -5.31 -3.43
C GLY A 71 -7.79 -5.76 -1.97
N SER A 72 -7.73 -7.07 -1.70
CA SER A 72 -7.50 -7.60 -0.36
C SER A 72 -6.11 -7.21 0.14
N VAL A 73 -6.01 -6.93 1.44
CA VAL A 73 -4.74 -6.64 2.11
C VAL A 73 -4.59 -7.62 3.24
N ASN A 74 -3.63 -8.52 3.13
CA ASN A 74 -3.49 -9.69 4.00
C ASN A 74 -2.12 -9.70 4.67
N PRO A 75 -2.04 -9.47 6.00
CA PRO A 75 -0.83 -9.72 6.76
C PRO A 75 -0.65 -11.23 6.98
N ILE A 76 0.56 -11.73 6.73
CA ILE A 76 0.94 -13.13 6.89
C ILE A 76 2.08 -13.21 7.87
N SER A 77 1.85 -13.86 9.01
CA SER A 77 2.86 -14.13 10.02
C SER A 77 3.59 -15.44 9.72
N GLY A 78 4.91 -15.43 9.81
CA GLY A 78 5.74 -16.62 9.68
C GLY A 78 5.93 -17.38 11.00
N PRO A 79 6.37 -18.65 10.95
CA PRO A 79 6.80 -19.36 9.74
C PRO A 79 5.60 -19.83 8.91
N ALA A 80 5.60 -19.52 7.61
CA ALA A 80 4.54 -19.91 6.69
C ALA A 80 5.10 -20.12 5.28
N ALA A 81 4.51 -21.06 4.54
CA ALA A 81 4.77 -21.26 3.11
C ALA A 81 3.43 -21.27 2.39
N LEU A 82 3.17 -20.26 1.56
CA LEU A 82 1.93 -20.12 0.82
C LEU A 82 2.21 -20.27 -0.67
N VAL A 83 1.43 -21.10 -1.34
CA VAL A 83 1.45 -21.20 -2.80
C VAL A 83 0.43 -20.21 -3.32
N VAL A 84 0.84 -19.35 -4.24
CA VAL A 84 -0.07 -18.51 -5.02
C VAL A 84 -0.75 -19.42 -6.05
N THR A 85 -2.06 -19.35 -6.18
CA THR A 85 -2.95 -20.37 -6.80
C THR A 85 -3.84 -19.70 -7.89
N GLU A 86 -5.10 -20.11 -8.23
CA GLU A 86 -5.98 -19.47 -9.29
C GLU A 86 -7.37 -18.74 -8.92
N ASP A 87 -7.87 -18.75 -7.67
CA ASP A 87 -8.95 -17.89 -7.00
C ASP A 87 -8.54 -16.62 -6.08
N ALA A 88 -9.08 -16.34 -4.87
CA ALA A 88 -8.55 -15.26 -3.97
C ALA A 88 -8.41 -15.66 -2.49
N LEU A 89 -7.54 -15.01 -1.70
CA LEU A 89 -7.49 -15.14 -0.23
C LEU A 89 -8.69 -14.42 0.41
N THR A 90 -9.90 -14.97 0.23
CA THR A 90 -11.21 -14.59 0.83
C THR A 90 -11.57 -13.10 0.96
N SER A 91 -12.57 -12.64 0.20
CA SER A 91 -13.93 -12.34 0.70
C SER A 91 -14.83 -11.86 -0.45
N ASP A 92 -16.11 -12.23 -0.41
CA ASP A 92 -17.17 -11.92 -1.37
C ASP A 92 -17.08 -10.50 -1.98
N SER A 93 -16.73 -10.42 -3.25
CA SER A 93 -16.99 -9.24 -4.08
C SER A 93 -17.18 -9.66 -5.54
N PRO A 94 -18.19 -9.13 -6.25
CA PRO A 94 -18.55 -9.61 -7.57
C PRO A 94 -17.50 -9.19 -8.60
N GLN A 95 -17.01 -10.19 -9.34
CA GLN A 95 -16.17 -10.05 -10.54
C GLN A 95 -16.65 -8.91 -11.45
N ARG A 96 -15.73 -8.03 -11.86
CA ARG A 96 -15.85 -7.32 -13.14
C ARG A 96 -14.82 -7.85 -14.11
N ALA A 97 -15.32 -8.08 -15.32
CA ALA A 97 -14.59 -8.56 -16.47
C ALA A 97 -13.40 -7.66 -16.82
N SER A 98 -12.28 -8.30 -17.14
CA SER A 98 -11.13 -7.71 -17.77
C SER A 98 -11.45 -7.49 -19.26
N ASP A 99 -11.73 -6.25 -19.65
CA ASP A 99 -11.73 -5.84 -21.05
C ASP A 99 -10.45 -5.06 -21.37
N GLY A 100 -9.77 -5.51 -22.41
CA GLY A 100 -8.40 -5.18 -22.74
C GLY A 100 -8.15 -3.76 -23.22
N GLN A 101 -7.03 -3.21 -22.75
CA GLN A 101 -6.02 -2.47 -23.52
C GLN A 101 -4.82 -2.25 -22.58
N ALA A 102 -3.95 -3.25 -22.41
CA ALA A 102 -3.10 -3.30 -21.22
C ALA A 102 -1.83 -2.44 -21.34
N GLY A 103 -1.90 -1.22 -20.81
CA GLY A 103 -0.76 -0.64 -20.09
C GLY A 103 -0.37 -1.54 -18.89
N PRO A 104 0.70 -1.22 -18.15
CA PRO A 104 1.09 -2.00 -16.98
C PRO A 104 -0.09 -2.16 -16.01
N SER A 105 -0.30 -3.37 -15.48
CA SER A 105 -1.36 -3.65 -14.49
C SER A 105 -1.22 -2.72 -13.26
N SER A 106 -2.32 -2.46 -12.55
CA SER A 106 -2.29 -1.63 -11.33
C SER A 106 -1.25 -2.13 -10.33
N LEU A 107 -1.11 -3.46 -10.17
CA LEU A 107 -0.07 -4.06 -9.35
C LEU A 107 1.34 -3.78 -9.85
N ALA A 108 1.59 -3.83 -11.17
CA ALA A 108 2.89 -3.50 -11.73
C ALA A 108 3.27 -2.01 -11.49
N LEU A 109 2.30 -1.10 -11.58
CA LEU A 109 2.49 0.31 -11.24
C LEU A 109 2.84 0.50 -9.76
N ILE A 110 2.14 -0.21 -8.87
CA ILE A 110 2.38 -0.17 -7.42
C ILE A 110 3.75 -0.77 -7.09
N ALA A 111 4.08 -1.93 -7.64
CA ALA A 111 5.37 -2.58 -7.50
C ALA A 111 6.53 -1.66 -7.92
N SER A 112 6.36 -0.94 -9.03
CA SER A 112 7.31 0.06 -9.49
C SER A 112 7.45 1.22 -8.51
N LEU A 113 6.35 1.76 -7.99
CA LEU A 113 6.39 2.81 -6.95
C LEU A 113 7.22 2.35 -5.74
N LEU A 114 6.91 1.17 -5.18
CA LEU A 114 7.56 0.64 -3.98
C LEU A 114 9.04 0.33 -4.22
N THR A 115 9.37 -0.26 -5.37
CA THR A 115 10.76 -0.54 -5.75
C THR A 115 11.56 0.75 -5.93
N ASN A 116 10.96 1.79 -6.52
CA ASN A 116 11.62 3.09 -6.68
C ASN A 116 11.86 3.78 -5.34
N GLU A 117 10.88 3.76 -4.43
CA GLU A 117 11.03 4.36 -3.11
C GLU A 117 12.11 3.63 -2.29
N ARG A 118 12.12 2.30 -2.31
CA ARG A 118 13.18 1.51 -1.67
C ARG A 118 14.56 1.87 -2.20
N ARG A 119 14.75 1.86 -3.53
CA ARG A 119 16.04 2.25 -4.14
C ARG A 119 16.47 3.66 -3.76
N ARG A 120 15.52 4.59 -3.65
CA ARG A 120 15.78 5.96 -3.21
C ARG A 120 16.27 5.99 -1.76
N THR A 121 15.63 5.24 -0.86
CA THR A 121 16.04 5.15 0.56
C THR A 121 17.40 4.46 0.71
N GLU A 122 17.65 3.38 -0.03
CA GLU A 122 18.93 2.67 -0.04
C GLU A 122 20.07 3.55 -0.59
N SER A 123 19.83 4.27 -1.70
CA SER A 123 20.83 5.14 -2.33
C SER A 123 21.22 6.35 -1.50
N ILE A 124 20.31 6.86 -0.65
CA ILE A 124 20.61 7.98 0.25
C ILE A 124 21.39 7.48 1.49
N GLY A 125 21.50 6.16 1.65
CA GLY A 125 21.90 5.51 2.89
C GLY A 125 20.79 5.67 3.94
N SER A 126 20.67 4.72 4.86
CA SER A 126 19.79 4.83 6.04
C SER A 126 20.29 5.89 7.04
N ALA A 127 20.68 7.07 6.55
CA ALA A 127 21.21 8.19 7.29
C ALA A 127 20.14 9.29 7.32
N ARG A 128 19.06 9.02 8.06
CA ARG A 128 18.07 9.94 8.67
C ARG A 128 16.70 9.26 8.80
N THR A 129 16.63 8.17 9.55
CA THR A 129 15.37 7.71 10.17
C THR A 129 15.28 8.19 11.62
N THR A 130 15.68 9.45 11.86
CA THR A 130 15.34 10.21 13.06
C THR A 130 14.65 11.52 12.68
N ALA A 131 13.87 11.51 11.59
CA ALA A 131 12.73 12.41 11.56
C ALA A 131 11.79 11.85 12.61
N ASP A 132 11.72 12.56 13.74
CA ASP A 132 10.91 12.29 14.91
C ASP A 132 9.50 11.82 14.50
N GLN A 133 9.30 10.50 14.37
CA GLN A 133 8.00 9.88 14.04
C GLN A 133 6.95 10.22 15.12
N SER A 134 7.39 10.76 16.26
CA SER A 134 6.59 11.28 17.35
C SER A 134 5.72 12.48 16.96
N THR A 135 6.07 13.24 15.91
CA THR A 135 5.29 14.41 15.50
C THR A 135 4.37 14.03 14.33
N PRO A 136 3.03 14.05 14.51
CA PRO A 136 2.09 13.78 13.43
C PRO A 136 2.35 14.71 12.26
N SER A 137 2.72 14.15 11.12
CA SER A 137 2.87 14.90 9.90
C SER A 137 1.54 14.87 9.16
N GLY A 138 1.06 16.02 8.66
CA GLY A 138 -0.12 16.03 7.79
C GLY A 138 0.10 15.19 6.53
N LEU A 139 1.36 14.89 6.21
CA LEU A 139 1.77 14.10 5.06
C LEU A 139 1.50 12.59 5.21
N ASP A 140 1.13 12.13 6.41
CA ASP A 140 0.73 10.73 6.66
C ASP A 140 -0.73 10.46 6.25
N ASP A 141 -1.54 11.51 6.06
CA ASP A 141 -2.87 11.38 5.45
C ASP A 141 -2.73 11.19 3.93
N PRO A 142 -3.22 10.08 3.35
CA PRO A 142 -3.13 9.82 1.91
C PRO A 142 -3.95 10.81 1.05
N TRP A 143 -4.90 11.53 1.63
CA TRP A 143 -5.73 12.49 0.90
C TRP A 143 -5.30 13.94 1.11
N ALA A 144 -4.36 14.19 2.03
CA ALA A 144 -3.81 15.51 2.23
C ALA A 144 -2.76 15.82 1.17
N ILE A 145 -2.79 17.03 0.62
CA ILE A 145 -1.89 17.55 -0.42
C ILE A 145 -0.82 18.43 0.22
N SER A 146 0.45 18.14 -0.06
CA SER A 146 1.59 18.93 0.39
C SER A 146 1.58 20.31 -0.27
N ILE A 147 1.73 21.37 0.51
CA ILE A 147 1.83 22.76 -0.01
C ILE A 147 3.28 23.21 -0.25
N GLU A 148 4.24 22.33 0.07
CA GLU A 148 5.68 22.57 -0.04
C GLU A 148 6.22 22.31 -1.45
N GLU A 149 5.46 21.59 -2.28
CA GLU A 149 5.89 21.17 -3.62
C GLU A 149 4.76 21.35 -4.62
N SER A 150 5.11 21.79 -5.84
CA SER A 150 4.18 21.79 -6.95
C SER A 150 4.10 20.39 -7.54
N ALA A 151 3.03 19.67 -7.20
CA ALA A 151 2.81 18.28 -7.61
C ALA A 151 1.31 18.00 -7.79
N PRO A 152 0.93 16.92 -8.50
CA PRO A 152 -0.45 16.46 -8.54
C PRO A 152 -0.98 16.14 -7.14
N GLY A 153 -2.17 16.65 -6.84
CA GLY A 153 -2.93 16.40 -5.63
C GLY A 153 -4.15 15.53 -5.91
N CYS A 154 -4.14 14.32 -5.38
CA CYS A 154 -5.26 13.40 -5.47
C CYS A 154 -6.30 13.72 -4.39
N ILE A 155 -7.55 13.88 -4.79
CA ILE A 155 -8.66 14.18 -3.88
C ILE A 155 -9.80 13.19 -4.04
N ARG A 156 -10.65 13.08 -3.02
CA ARG A 156 -11.90 12.32 -3.05
C ARG A 156 -13.06 13.25 -2.78
N ASN A 157 -14.22 12.94 -3.36
CA ASN A 157 -15.48 13.65 -3.09
C ASN A 157 -15.43 15.18 -3.29
N GLY A 158 -14.48 15.68 -4.08
CA GLY A 158 -14.28 17.13 -4.27
C GLY A 158 -13.69 17.87 -3.08
N GLU A 159 -13.30 17.15 -2.02
CA GLU A 159 -12.72 17.70 -0.79
C GLU A 159 -11.21 17.92 -0.95
N VAL A 160 -10.73 19.10 -0.60
CA VAL A 160 -9.29 19.40 -0.56
C VAL A 160 -8.83 19.47 0.88
N ILE A 161 -7.92 18.57 1.22
CA ILE A 161 -7.18 18.60 2.47
C ILE A 161 -5.75 19.01 2.12
N LEU A 162 -5.26 20.07 2.75
CA LEU A 162 -3.88 20.52 2.62
C LEU A 162 -3.08 19.98 3.80
N ALA A 163 -1.82 19.64 3.58
CA ALA A 163 -0.83 19.28 4.60
C ALA A 163 0.37 20.21 4.52
N ARG A 164 0.96 20.48 5.69
CA ARG A 164 2.21 21.23 5.83
C ARG A 164 3.18 20.48 6.75
N ARG A 165 4.48 20.61 6.51
CA ARG A 165 5.53 20.00 7.33
C ARG A 165 5.75 20.74 8.66
N GLY A 166 5.59 22.06 8.66
CA GLY A 166 5.80 22.90 9.85
C GLY A 166 4.49 23.22 10.57
N ILE A 167 4.29 22.68 11.77
CA ILE A 167 3.07 22.90 12.58
C ILE A 167 3.28 23.86 13.77
N GLY A 168 4.50 24.30 14.06
CA GLY A 168 4.81 25.08 15.26
C GLY A 168 4.16 26.47 15.33
N GLU A 169 3.83 27.06 14.19
CA GLU A 169 3.27 28.41 14.09
C GLU A 169 1.98 28.42 13.29
N SER A 170 1.10 29.39 13.56
CA SER A 170 -0.04 29.66 12.69
C SER A 170 0.45 30.25 11.36
N ALA A 171 -0.22 29.91 10.26
CA ALA A 171 0.09 30.44 8.94
C ALA A 171 -1.15 31.08 8.32
N VAL A 172 -0.95 32.20 7.63
CA VAL A 172 -1.96 32.80 6.76
C VAL A 172 -1.62 32.43 5.32
N PHE A 173 -2.63 32.02 4.56
CA PHE A 173 -2.45 31.59 3.18
C PHE A 173 -3.67 31.93 2.31
N SER A 174 -3.48 31.81 1.00
CA SER A 174 -4.53 31.93 0.00
C SER A 174 -4.55 30.71 -0.92
N VAL A 175 -5.71 30.47 -1.51
CA VAL A 175 -5.92 29.45 -2.54
C VAL A 175 -6.57 30.10 -3.75
N GLN A 176 -5.92 30.00 -4.89
CA GLN A 176 -6.42 30.54 -6.15
C GLN A 176 -6.71 29.41 -7.14
N PHE A 177 -7.97 29.21 -7.48
CA PHE A 177 -8.37 28.27 -8.53
C PHE A 177 -8.17 28.91 -9.92
N ARG A 178 -7.61 28.16 -10.87
CA ARG A 178 -7.45 28.66 -12.24
C ARG A 178 -8.83 28.92 -12.87
N GLY A 179 -9.13 30.18 -13.16
CA GLY A 179 -10.42 30.59 -13.75
C GLY A 179 -11.61 30.54 -12.79
N GLY A 180 -11.34 30.45 -11.48
CA GLY A 180 -12.37 30.34 -10.43
C GLY A 180 -12.20 31.37 -9.31
N PRO A 181 -13.02 31.27 -8.24
CA PRO A 181 -12.93 32.15 -7.08
C PRO A 181 -11.58 31.96 -6.36
N SER A 182 -11.11 33.02 -5.70
CA SER A 182 -9.93 32.97 -4.81
C SER A 182 -10.38 32.99 -3.36
N LEU A 183 -9.75 32.15 -2.53
CA LEU A 183 -9.94 32.12 -1.08
C LEU A 183 -8.72 32.82 -0.45
N ASN A 184 -8.94 33.97 0.18
CA ASN A 184 -7.86 34.79 0.74
C ASN A 184 -7.97 34.84 2.27
N GLY A 185 -6.83 35.05 2.93
CA GLY A 185 -6.79 35.24 4.38
C GLY A 185 -7.19 34.00 5.18
N LEU A 186 -7.01 32.81 4.61
CA LEU A 186 -7.25 31.56 5.32
C LEU A 186 -6.22 31.42 6.44
N VAL A 187 -6.66 31.01 7.63
CA VAL A 187 -5.81 30.90 8.82
C VAL A 187 -5.64 29.45 9.21
N TRP A 188 -4.44 28.93 9.01
CA TRP A 188 -4.03 27.59 9.43
C TRP A 188 -3.43 27.67 10.84
N SER A 189 -4.16 27.18 11.84
CA SER A 189 -3.75 27.27 13.24
C SER A 189 -2.48 26.46 13.56
N ALA A 190 -1.67 26.96 14.49
CA ALA A 190 -0.56 26.21 15.09
C ALA A 190 -1.03 24.85 15.65
N GLY A 191 -0.15 23.85 15.61
CA GLY A 191 -0.40 22.48 16.03
C GLY A 191 -1.31 21.67 15.09
N LYS A 192 -1.88 22.26 14.04
CA LYS A 192 -2.72 21.54 13.06
C LYS A 192 -1.90 21.07 11.87
N PRO A 193 -1.76 19.74 11.67
CA PRO A 193 -0.97 19.18 10.57
C PRO A 193 -1.66 19.27 9.21
N THR A 194 -2.99 19.31 9.21
CA THR A 194 -3.83 19.42 8.01
C THR A 194 -4.79 20.61 8.09
N TYR A 195 -5.27 21.06 6.93
CA TYR A 195 -6.31 22.06 6.79
C TYR A 195 -7.28 21.66 5.68
N SER A 196 -8.55 21.46 6.03
CA SER A 196 -9.60 21.22 5.06
C SER A 196 -10.11 22.55 4.50
N LEU A 197 -10.14 22.68 3.18
CA LEU A 197 -10.76 23.85 2.56
C LEU A 197 -12.27 23.88 2.87
N PRO A 198 -12.83 25.07 3.14
CA PRO A 198 -14.21 25.18 3.64
C PRO A 198 -15.28 24.81 2.61
N ASN A 199 -14.96 24.90 1.33
CA ASN A 199 -15.87 24.58 0.23
C ASN A 199 -15.23 23.51 -0.67
N PRO A 200 -16.04 22.64 -1.30
CA PRO A 200 -15.58 21.77 -2.37
C PRO A 200 -14.93 22.58 -3.50
N ILE A 201 -14.07 21.92 -4.27
CA ILE A 201 -13.47 22.55 -5.43
C ILE A 201 -14.55 23.02 -6.43
N PRO A 202 -14.37 24.17 -7.09
CA PRO A 202 -15.25 24.59 -8.17
C PRO A 202 -15.35 23.51 -9.26
N ALA A 203 -16.54 23.31 -9.82
CA ALA A 203 -16.75 22.35 -10.89
C ALA A 203 -15.80 22.63 -12.08
N GLY A 204 -15.08 21.61 -12.54
CA GLY A 204 -14.13 21.72 -13.65
C GLY A 204 -12.78 22.34 -13.29
N ALA A 205 -12.52 22.68 -12.02
CA ALA A 205 -11.20 23.10 -11.58
C ALA A 205 -10.16 22.00 -11.83
N LYS A 206 -9.14 22.30 -12.62
CA LYS A 206 -8.04 21.37 -12.95
C LYS A 206 -6.78 21.61 -12.12
N SER A 207 -6.65 22.81 -11.55
CA SER A 207 -5.52 23.17 -10.71
C SER A 207 -5.84 24.37 -9.84
N PHE A 208 -5.07 24.51 -8.76
CA PHE A 208 -5.06 25.68 -7.90
C PHE A 208 -3.64 26.02 -7.47
N VAL A 209 -3.41 27.28 -7.10
CA VAL A 209 -2.18 27.73 -6.47
C VAL A 209 -2.46 27.93 -4.99
N VAL A 210 -1.59 27.40 -4.13
CA VAL A 210 -1.56 27.73 -2.71
C VAL A 210 -0.42 28.70 -2.48
N GLU A 211 -0.71 29.87 -1.93
CA GLU A 211 0.29 30.86 -1.60
C GLU A 211 0.35 31.09 -0.09
N THR A 212 1.56 31.01 0.44
CA THR A 212 1.89 31.39 1.81
C THR A 212 2.91 32.53 1.78
N THR A 213 3.31 33.03 2.94
CA THR A 213 4.39 34.02 3.03
C THR A 213 5.76 33.48 2.61
N LYS A 214 5.95 32.15 2.57
CA LYS A 214 7.24 31.50 2.30
C LYS A 214 7.25 30.68 1.00
N THR A 215 6.10 30.23 0.54
CA THR A 215 5.98 29.27 -0.57
C THR A 215 4.81 29.62 -1.47
N SER A 216 4.95 29.28 -2.76
CA SER A 216 3.85 29.23 -3.72
C SER A 216 3.93 27.89 -4.43
N ALA A 217 2.84 27.13 -4.41
CA ALA A 217 2.78 25.79 -5.00
C ALA A 217 1.59 25.67 -5.95
N LEU A 218 1.87 25.29 -7.19
CA LEU A 218 0.85 24.94 -8.18
C LEU A 218 0.49 23.46 -8.03
N ILE A 219 -0.77 23.19 -7.69
CA ILE A 219 -1.31 21.86 -7.52
C ILE A 219 -2.22 21.52 -8.69
N GLU A 220 -1.90 20.44 -9.40
CA GLU A 220 -2.83 19.84 -10.36
C GLU A 220 -3.83 18.96 -9.62
N ILE A 221 -5.13 19.16 -9.84
CA ILE A 221 -6.18 18.40 -9.16
C ILE A 221 -6.43 17.10 -9.93
N LYS A 222 -6.37 15.97 -9.21
CA LYS A 222 -6.82 14.67 -9.69
C LYS A 222 -7.97 14.22 -8.80
N VAL A 223 -9.17 14.12 -9.35
CA VAL A 223 -10.37 13.74 -8.60
C VAL A 223 -10.61 12.24 -8.74
N PHE A 224 -10.73 11.53 -7.62
CA PHE A 224 -11.08 10.12 -7.64
C PHE A 224 -12.45 9.93 -8.32
N PRO A 225 -12.58 9.00 -9.29
CA PRO A 225 -13.83 8.83 -10.01
C PRO A 225 -15.00 8.47 -9.08
N GLN A 226 -16.14 9.15 -9.22
CA GLN A 226 -17.31 8.92 -8.34
C GLN A 226 -17.92 7.53 -8.47
N ASN A 227 -17.68 6.86 -9.60
CA ASN A 227 -18.17 5.51 -9.90
C ASN A 227 -17.16 4.40 -9.57
N ALA A 228 -15.97 4.75 -9.08
CA ALA A 228 -14.94 3.83 -8.63
C ALA A 228 -15.18 3.42 -7.16
N ALA A 229 -14.80 2.20 -6.80
CA ALA A 229 -15.04 1.69 -5.45
C ALA A 229 -13.95 2.20 -4.50
N LEU A 230 -14.29 3.18 -3.65
CA LEU A 230 -13.39 3.69 -2.61
C LEU A 230 -12.91 2.61 -1.62
N GLU A 231 -13.70 1.55 -1.45
CA GLU A 231 -13.36 0.40 -0.60
C GLU A 231 -12.36 -0.55 -1.26
N ASN A 232 -12.25 -0.54 -2.59
CA ASN A 232 -11.26 -1.31 -3.30
C ASN A 232 -9.90 -0.61 -3.22
N ARG A 233 -9.05 -1.11 -2.32
CA ARG A 233 -7.74 -0.53 -2.03
C ARG A 233 -6.80 -0.57 -3.23
N LEU A 234 -6.88 -1.61 -4.07
CA LEU A 234 -6.09 -1.69 -5.29
C LEU A 234 -6.52 -0.62 -6.29
N GLU A 235 -7.82 -0.40 -6.46
CA GLU A 235 -8.37 0.62 -7.36
C GLU A 235 -7.94 2.02 -6.90
N VAL A 236 -8.08 2.34 -5.61
CA VAL A 236 -7.66 3.63 -5.03
C VAL A 236 -6.15 3.83 -5.19
N LEU A 237 -5.34 2.85 -4.76
CA LEU A 237 -3.89 2.98 -4.80
C LEU A 237 -3.38 3.04 -6.25
N GLY A 238 -3.88 2.16 -7.13
CA GLY A 238 -3.53 2.15 -8.55
C GLY A 238 -3.90 3.45 -9.24
N TRP A 239 -5.05 4.04 -8.90
CA TRP A 239 -5.45 5.36 -9.39
C TRP A 239 -4.54 6.48 -8.87
N MET A 240 -4.14 6.48 -7.59
CA MET A 240 -3.20 7.48 -7.07
C MET A 240 -1.86 7.42 -7.79
N VAL A 241 -1.35 6.21 -8.06
CA VAL A 241 -0.09 6.01 -8.78
C VAL A 241 -0.20 6.46 -10.23
N SER A 242 -1.24 6.05 -10.95
CA SER A 242 -1.44 6.44 -12.36
C SER A 242 -1.71 7.95 -12.52
N SER A 243 -2.32 8.57 -11.51
CA SER A 243 -2.54 10.02 -11.44
C SER A 243 -1.30 10.83 -11.06
N GLY A 244 -0.19 10.15 -10.71
CA GLY A 244 1.09 10.79 -10.38
C GLY A 244 1.21 11.27 -8.92
N CYS A 245 0.24 10.96 -8.06
CA CYS A 245 0.18 11.40 -6.66
C CYS A 245 1.07 10.51 -5.76
N LYS A 246 2.36 10.40 -6.09
CA LYS A 246 3.30 9.42 -5.50
C LYS A 246 3.37 9.47 -3.98
N ARG A 247 3.50 10.67 -3.38
CA ARG A 247 3.57 10.83 -1.92
C ARG A 247 2.28 10.34 -1.24
N GLN A 248 1.13 10.68 -1.81
CA GLN A 248 -0.17 10.26 -1.33
C GLN A 248 -0.35 8.73 -1.44
N ALA A 249 0.08 8.14 -2.56
CA ALA A 249 0.11 6.69 -2.74
C ALA A 249 0.97 6.00 -1.68
N LEU A 250 2.17 6.52 -1.38
CA LEU A 250 3.03 5.97 -0.32
C LEU A 250 2.42 6.13 1.08
N ALA A 251 1.78 7.26 1.38
CA ALA A 251 1.05 7.44 2.63
C ALA A 251 -0.12 6.44 2.74
N PHE A 252 -0.83 6.18 1.63
CA PHE A 252 -1.89 5.18 1.59
C PHE A 252 -1.35 3.78 1.85
N VAL A 253 -0.21 3.39 1.25
CA VAL A 253 0.46 2.12 1.55
C VAL A 253 0.78 1.98 3.04
N ARG A 254 1.36 3.01 3.67
CA ARG A 254 1.65 2.99 5.12
C ARG A 254 0.39 2.81 5.96
N GLN A 255 -0.68 3.48 5.59
CA GLN A 255 -1.98 3.34 6.26
C GLN A 255 -2.56 1.92 6.10
N LEU A 256 -2.41 1.31 4.92
CA LEU A 256 -2.86 -0.07 4.67
C LEU A 256 -2.10 -1.07 5.54
N VAL A 257 -0.79 -0.86 5.72
CA VAL A 257 0.06 -1.69 6.59
C VAL A 257 -0.31 -1.50 8.07
N THR A 258 -0.44 -0.24 8.52
CA THR A 258 -0.66 0.09 9.95
C THR A 258 -2.04 -0.33 10.44
N ARG A 259 -3.09 -0.24 9.61
CA ARG A 259 -4.47 -0.61 10.01
C ARG A 259 -4.68 -2.11 10.21
N GLN A 260 -3.71 -2.94 9.87
CA GLN A 260 -3.77 -4.39 9.99
C GLN A 260 -3.02 -4.93 11.21
N GLN A 261 -2.31 -4.05 11.94
CA GLN A 261 -1.64 -4.34 13.21
C GLN A 261 -2.56 -3.99 14.38
#